data_AF-A0A950LWE7-F1
#
_entry.id   AF-A0A950LWE7-F1
#
_cell.length_a   1.000
_cell.length_b   1.000
_cell.length_c   1.000
_cell.angle_alpha   90.00
_cell.angle_beta   90.00
_cell.angle_gamma   90.00
#
_symmetry.space_group_name_H-M   'P 1'
#
loop_
_entity.id
_entity.type
_entity.pdbx_description
1 polymer ?
#
loop_
_entity_poly.entity_id
_entity_poly.type
_entity_poly.pdbx_seq_one_letter_code
_entity_poly.pdbx_strand_id
1 'polypeptide(L)'
;AVVVSVATLQEYQGEYKAESIPTPLRFVVRDGKLSTHWGNYPFLRVLTPTGKDEFFLRDEYAKLKFERDGKGGIAKMVWQWPEEKPMIFTRVKPH
;
A
#
# COMPACT_ATOMS: atom_id res chain seq x y z
N ALA A 1 10.39 -11.48 -8.09
CA ALA A 1 9.22 -10.58 -8.19
C ALA A 1 8.06 -11.41 -8.71
N VAL A 2 6.88 -11.28 -8.09
CA VAL A 2 5.67 -11.97 -8.53
C VAL A 2 4.97 -11.11 -9.59
N VAL A 3 4.45 -11.72 -10.65
CA VAL A 3 3.63 -11.02 -11.64
C VAL A 3 2.21 -10.87 -11.09
N VAL A 4 1.76 -9.64 -10.93
CA VAL A 4 0.40 -9.31 -10.47
C VAL A 4 -0.30 -8.55 -11.61
N SER A 5 -1.53 -8.95 -11.92
CA SER A 5 -2.30 -8.32 -13.00
C SER A 5 -2.65 -6.87 -12.65
N VAL A 6 -2.81 -6.01 -13.67
CA VAL A 6 -3.26 -4.62 -13.46
C VAL A 6 -4.61 -4.57 -12.74
N ALA A 7 -5.54 -5.45 -13.09
CA ALA A 7 -6.85 -5.54 -12.43
C ALA A 7 -6.70 -5.83 -10.92
N THR A 8 -5.81 -6.75 -10.54
CA THR A 8 -5.52 -7.02 -9.14
C THR A 8 -4.84 -5.82 -8.47
N LEU A 9 -3.91 -5.15 -9.14
CA LEU A 9 -3.25 -3.96 -8.59
C LEU A 9 -4.25 -2.81 -8.33
N GLN A 10 -5.29 -2.69 -9.16
CA GLN A 10 -6.33 -1.67 -9.00
C GLN A 10 -7.12 -1.83 -7.70
N GLU A 11 -7.24 -3.05 -7.16
CA GLU A 11 -7.95 -3.31 -5.90
C GLU A 11 -7.31 -2.59 -4.71
N TYR A 12 -5.99 -2.38 -4.74
CA TYR A 12 -5.23 -1.74 -3.65
C TYR A 12 -5.26 -0.21 -3.73
N GLN A 13 -5.74 0.39 -4.82
CA GLN A 13 -5.77 1.85 -4.96
C GLN A 13 -6.68 2.51 -3.93
N GLY A 14 -6.33 3.74 -3.55
CA GLY A 14 -7.13 4.53 -2.61
C GLY A 14 -6.28 5.18 -1.53
N GLU A 15 -6.95 5.71 -0.52
CA GLU A 15 -6.32 6.39 0.61
C GLU A 15 -6.38 5.53 1.87
N TYR A 16 -5.26 5.52 2.60
CA TYR A 16 -5.07 4.75 3.83
C TYR A 16 -4.53 5.68 4.91
N LYS A 17 -5.08 5.59 6.12
CA LYS A 17 -4.74 6.46 7.24
C LYS A 17 -4.35 5.65 8.47
N ALA A 18 -3.26 6.04 9.12
CA ALA A 18 -2.90 5.59 10.46
C ALA A 18 -3.39 6.63 11.48
N GLU A 19 -3.80 6.20 12.67
CA GLU A 19 -4.30 7.12 13.70
C GLU A 19 -3.23 8.13 14.14
N SER A 20 -1.97 7.71 14.19
CA SER A 20 -0.83 8.54 14.59
C SER A 20 -0.39 9.56 13.54
N ILE A 21 -0.93 9.49 12.31
CA ILE A 21 -0.47 10.32 11.18
C ILE A 21 -1.66 11.08 10.59
N PRO A 22 -1.63 12.43 10.59
CA PRO A 22 -2.77 13.22 10.12
C PRO A 22 -2.99 13.06 8.61
N THR A 23 -1.91 12.86 7.87
CA THR A 23 -1.89 12.82 6.41
C THR A 23 -2.05 11.39 5.89
N PRO A 24 -3.04 11.10 5.02
CA PRO A 24 -3.19 9.77 4.45
C PRO A 24 -2.08 9.43 3.45
N LEU A 25 -1.78 8.13 3.30
CA LEU A 25 -1.10 7.60 2.13
C LEU A 25 -2.11 7.44 1.01
N ARG A 26 -1.69 7.75 -0.20
CA ARG A 26 -2.46 7.43 -1.39
C ARG A 26 -1.71 6.41 -2.25
N PHE A 27 -2.43 5.38 -2.65
CA PHE A 27 -1.97 4.35 -3.58
C PHE A 27 -2.66 4.52 -4.93
N VAL A 28 -1.87 4.46 -5.99
CA VAL A 28 -2.30 4.60 -7.38
C VAL A 28 -1.62 3.56 -8.25
N VAL A 29 -2.31 3.11 -9.29
CA VAL A 29 -1.70 2.31 -10.36
C VAL A 29 -1.29 3.25 -11.49
N ARG A 30 0.01 3.21 -11.82
CA ARG A 30 0.58 3.97 -12.93
C ARG A 30 1.56 3.08 -13.67
N ASP A 31 1.46 3.07 -15.00
CA ASP A 31 2.32 2.26 -15.88
C ASP A 31 2.37 0.77 -15.49
N GLY A 32 1.20 0.23 -15.08
CA GLY A 32 1.06 -1.16 -14.66
C GLY A 32 1.70 -1.50 -13.32
N LYS A 33 2.07 -0.51 -12.51
CA LYS A 33 2.71 -0.68 -11.20
C LYS A 33 1.91 0.02 -10.11
N LEU A 34 1.84 -0.59 -8.93
CA LEU A 34 1.31 0.07 -7.75
C LEU A 34 2.37 1.02 -7.20
N SER A 35 1.98 2.27 -6.96
CA SER A 35 2.85 3.31 -6.39
C SER A 35 2.15 4.00 -5.24
N THR A 36 2.93 4.59 -4.32
CA THR A 36 2.42 5.33 -3.18
C THR A 36 3.07 6.70 -3.03
N HIS A 37 2.34 7.65 -2.46
CA HIS A 37 2.87 8.92 -1.98
C HIS A 37 2.19 9.32 -0.66
N TRP A 38 2.91 10.10 0.14
CA TRP A 38 2.38 10.66 1.40
C TRP A 38 1.90 12.08 1.18
N GLY A 39 0.61 12.35 1.44
CA GLY A 39 0.05 13.69 1.28
C GLY A 39 0.34 14.30 -0.09
N ASN A 40 0.88 15.53 -0.09
CA ASN A 40 1.21 16.27 -1.30
C ASN A 40 2.65 16.01 -1.82
N TYR A 41 3.34 14.96 -1.32
CA TYR A 41 4.67 14.64 -1.81
C TYR A 41 4.62 14.31 -3.31
N PRO A 42 5.42 14.99 -4.17
CA PRO A 42 5.21 14.96 -5.62
C PRO A 42 5.72 13.67 -6.28
N PHE A 43 6.51 12.87 -5.58
CA PHE A 43 7.11 11.67 -6.14
C PHE A 43 6.35 10.40 -5.76
N LEU A 44 6.01 9.63 -6.78
CA LEU A 44 5.45 8.29 -6.63
C LEU A 44 6.57 7.30 -6.32
N ARG A 45 6.40 6.52 -5.26
CA ARG A 45 7.32 5.46 -4.87
C ARG A 45 6.72 4.11 -5.24
N VAL A 46 7.44 3.37 -6.08
CA VAL A 46 6.96 2.13 -6.68
C VAL A 46 7.07 0.98 -5.69
N LEU A 47 6.00 0.18 -5.59
CA LEU A 47 5.98 -1.03 -4.80
C LEU A 47 6.27 -2.25 -5.65
N THR A 48 7.15 -3.12 -5.14
CA THR A 48 7.49 -4.40 -5.80
C THR A 48 6.64 -5.52 -5.22
N PRO A 49 5.84 -6.25 -6.01
CA PRO A 49 5.09 -7.39 -5.50
C PRO A 49 6.01 -8.53 -5.06
N THR A 50 5.78 -9.04 -3.86
CA THR A 50 6.56 -10.14 -3.27
C THR A 50 5.71 -11.38 -2.98
N GLY A 51 4.38 -11.23 -2.93
CA GLY A 51 3.45 -12.33 -2.67
C GLY A 51 2.01 -11.87 -2.87
N LYS A 52 1.04 -12.74 -2.52
CA LYS A 52 -0.37 -12.35 -2.53
C LYS A 52 -0.61 -11.27 -1.49
N ASP A 53 -1.14 -10.13 -1.94
CA ASP A 53 -1.41 -8.96 -1.09
C ASP A 53 -0.15 -8.42 -0.36
N GLU A 54 1.06 -8.80 -0.81
CA GLU A 54 2.33 -8.47 -0.18
C GLU A 54 3.26 -7.74 -1.15
N PHE A 55 3.86 -6.65 -0.66
CA PHE A 55 4.72 -5.78 -1.42
C PHE A 55 5.95 -5.36 -0.62
N PHE A 56 6.97 -4.91 -1.34
CA PHE A 56 8.18 -4.33 -0.78
C PHE A 56 8.41 -2.93 -1.35
N LEU A 57 8.68 -1.97 -0.47
CA LEU A 57 9.05 -0.61 -0.80
C LEU A 57 10.55 -0.44 -0.55
N ARG A 58 11.33 -0.38 -1.63
CA ARG A 58 12.79 -0.35 -1.55
C ARG A 58 13.33 0.91 -0.87
N ASP A 59 12.75 2.07 -1.15
CA ASP A 59 13.25 3.37 -0.67
C ASP A 59 13.21 3.50 0.86
N GLU A 60 12.28 2.79 1.51
CA GLU A 60 12.17 2.74 2.97
C GLU A 60 12.62 1.38 3.55
N TYR A 61 13.02 0.46 2.67
CA TYR A 61 13.30 -0.94 3.04
C TYR A 61 12.16 -1.59 3.84
N ALA A 62 10.91 -1.25 3.50
CA ALA A 62 9.72 -1.64 4.24
C ALA A 62 8.94 -2.74 3.52
N LYS A 63 8.38 -3.67 4.29
CA LYS A 63 7.40 -4.65 3.81
C LYS A 63 5.99 -4.11 4.03
N LEU A 64 5.12 -4.38 3.07
CA LEU A 64 3.72 -4.03 3.13
C LEU A 64 2.88 -5.27 2.96
N LYS A 65 1.83 -5.39 3.78
CA LYS A 65 0.81 -6.41 3.63
C LYS A 65 -0.57 -5.78 3.65
N PHE A 66 -1.33 -5.96 2.58
CA PHE A 66 -2.74 -5.60 2.54
C PHE A 66 -3.57 -6.72 3.16
N GLU A 67 -4.61 -6.33 3.90
CA GLU A 67 -5.54 -7.26 4.52
C GLU A 67 -6.94 -7.02 3.97
N ARG A 68 -7.61 -8.14 3.66
CA ARG A 68 -8.97 -8.15 3.13
C ARG A 68 -9.99 -8.31 4.26
N ASP A 69 -11.17 -7.75 4.07
CA ASP A 69 -12.33 -8.01 4.91
C ASP A 69 -12.99 -9.36 4.59
N GLY A 70 -14.02 -9.72 5.36
CA GLY A 70 -14.78 -10.97 5.14
C GLY A 70 -15.57 -11.04 3.83
N LYS A 71 -15.60 -9.95 3.04
CA LYS A 71 -16.20 -9.90 1.71
C LYS A 71 -15.14 -9.91 0.60
N GLY A 72 -13.86 -9.98 0.96
CA GLY A 72 -12.72 -10.01 0.04
C GLY A 72 -12.18 -8.65 -0.37
N GLY A 73 -12.73 -7.53 0.12
CA GLY A 73 -12.28 -6.18 -0.20
C GLY A 73 -11.09 -5.75 0.66
N ILE A 74 -10.17 -4.94 0.10
CA ILE A 74 -9.04 -4.40 0.89
C ILE A 74 -9.55 -3.44 1.97
N ALA A 75 -9.21 -3.72 3.22
CA ALA A 75 -9.66 -2.97 4.39
C ALA A 75 -8.51 -2.32 5.17
N LYS A 76 -7.37 -3.00 5.26
CA LYS A 76 -6.21 -2.53 6.02
C LYS A 76 -4.90 -2.76 5.27
N MET A 77 -3.86 -2.12 5.77
CA MET A 77 -2.50 -2.30 5.31
C MET A 77 -1.55 -2.19 6.50
N VAL A 78 -0.61 -3.12 6.61
CA VAL A 78 0.44 -3.13 7.62
C VAL A 78 1.76 -2.78 6.96
N TRP A 79 2.46 -1.78 7.49
CA TRP A 79 3.84 -1.43 7.13
C TRP A 79 4.78 -1.96 8.19
N GLN A 80 5.85 -2.63 7.77
CA GLN A 80 6.87 -3.19 8.64
C GLN A 80 8.26 -2.79 8.15
N TRP A 81 8.92 -1.90 8.89
CA TRP A 81 10.35 -1.60 8.74
C TRP A 81 11.19 -2.56 9.59
N PRO A 82 12.49 -2.75 9.30
CA PRO A 82 13.31 -3.73 10.02
C PRO A 82 13.41 -3.53 11.54
N GLU A 83 13.48 -2.27 11.99
CA GLU A 83 13.77 -1.92 13.39
C GLU A 83 12.60 -1.19 14.08
N GLU A 84 11.47 -1.01 13.39
CA GLU A 84 10.31 -0.30 13.93
C GLU A 84 9.15 -1.23 14.23
N LYS A 85 8.27 -0.80 15.14
CA LYS A 85 6.99 -1.48 15.33
C LYS A 85 6.17 -1.32 14.05
N PRO A 86 5.45 -2.37 13.63
CA PRO A 86 4.58 -2.26 12.47
C PRO A 86 3.53 -1.17 12.66
N MET A 87 3.29 -0.42 11.59
CA MET A 87 2.27 0.62 11.55
C MET A 87 1.06 0.13 10.75
N ILE A 88 -0.12 0.34 11.30
CA ILE A 88 -1.38 -0.10 10.70
C ILE A 88 -2.08 1.11 10.09
N PHE A 89 -2.52 0.93 8.85
CA PHE A 89 -3.33 1.89 8.14
C PHE A 89 -4.67 1.27 7.77
N THR A 90 -5.74 2.03 7.99
CA THR A 90 -7.10 1.66 7.59
C THR A 90 -7.44 2.35 6.27
N ARG A 91 -8.09 1.64 5.36
CA ARG A 91 -8.57 2.23 4.11
C ARG A 91 -9.70 3.20 4.41
N VAL A 92 -9.54 4.47 3.99
CA VAL A 92 -10.52 5.54 4.24
C VAL A 92 -11.25 5.97 2.98
N LYS A 93 -10.68 5.71 1.80
CA LYS A 93 -11.29 6.05 0.52
C LYS A 93 -10.87 5.07 -0.58
N PRO A 94 -11.80 4.41 -1.29
CA PRO A 94 -11.48 3.70 -2.52
C PRO A 94 -11.17 4.70 -3.65
N HIS A 95 -10.35 4.28 -4.63
CA HIS A 95 -10.14 5.06 -5.86
C HIS A 95 -11.30 4.84 -6.83
#